data_AF-A0A838V7Y2-F1
#
_entry.id   AF-A0A838V7Y2-F1
#
_cell.length_a   1.000
_cell.length_b   1.000
_cell.length_c   1.000
_cell.angle_alpha   90.00
_cell.angle_beta   90.00
_cell.angle_gamma   90.00
#
_symmetry.space_group_name_H-M   'P 1'
#
loop_
_entity.id
_entity.type
_entity.pdbx_description
1 polymer ?
#
loop_
_entity_poly.entity_id
_entity_poly.type
_entity_poly.pdbx_seq_one_letter_code
_entity_poly.pdbx_strand_id
1 'polypeptide(L)' 'MSRMTHIDPDFAWAAFERRDRSLDGRFVGAVRTTGIYCKPSCPARRPLRQNVQFFADNAAARAAGYRACLRCKPDEVGR' A
#
# COMPACT_ATOMS: atom_id res chain seq x y z
N MET A 1 -15.74 14.61 -14.51
CA MET A 1 -15.93 13.26 -13.94
C MET A 1 -14.66 12.88 -13.17
N SER A 2 -14.45 13.44 -11.97
CA SER A 2 -13.29 13.08 -11.14
C SER A 2 -13.77 12.19 -10.01
N ARG A 3 -13.51 10.88 -10.10
CA ARG A 3 -13.46 10.03 -8.91
C ARG A 3 -12.24 10.50 -8.13
N MET A 4 -12.44 11.46 -7.23
CA MET A 4 -11.47 11.80 -6.20
C MET A 4 -11.41 10.58 -5.28
N THR A 5 -10.43 9.71 -5.50
CA THR A 5 -10.15 8.57 -4.63
C THR A 5 -9.53 9.09 -3.33
N HIS A 6 -10.35 9.75 -2.51
CA HIS A 6 -9.92 10.33 -1.25
C HIS A 6 -9.80 9.22 -0.22
N ILE A 7 -8.64 8.57 -0.18
CA ILE A 7 -8.29 7.59 0.83
C ILE A 7 -7.91 8.38 2.07
N ASP A 8 -8.69 8.26 3.13
CA ASP A 8 -8.36 8.92 4.38
C ASP A 8 -7.05 8.34 4.92
N PRO A 9 -6.00 9.18 5.07
CA PRO A 9 -4.67 8.69 5.41
C PRO A 9 -4.61 8.14 6.84
N ASP A 10 -5.52 8.57 7.72
CA ASP A 10 -5.61 8.02 9.08
C ASP A 10 -6.26 6.63 9.08
N PHE A 11 -7.36 6.47 8.33
CA PHE A 11 -8.00 5.17 8.16
C PHE A 11 -7.06 4.14 7.49
N ALA A 12 -6.39 4.54 6.40
CA ALA A 12 -5.46 3.66 5.70
C ALA A 12 -4.26 3.29 6.59
N TRP A 13 -3.76 4.25 7.38
CA TRP A 13 -2.71 4.00 8.36
C TRP A 13 -3.16 3.03 9.46
N ALA A 14 -4.32 3.27 10.08
CA ALA A 14 -4.86 2.39 11.11
C ALA A 14 -5.06 0.96 10.61
N ALA A 15 -5.51 0.78 9.37
CA ALA A 15 -5.66 -0.55 8.79
C ALA A 15 -4.32 -1.21 8.38
N PHE A 16 -3.38 -0.42 7.89
CA PHE A 16 -1.99 -0.86 7.70
C PHE A 16 -1.36 -1.29 9.04
N GLU A 17 -1.70 -0.57 10.11
CA GLU A 17 -1.33 -0.92 11.49
C GLU A 17 -2.08 -2.12 12.07
N ARG A 18 -3.26 -2.45 11.55
CA ARG A 18 -3.99 -3.65 11.95
C ARG A 18 -3.64 -4.87 11.12
N ARG A 19 -2.84 -4.70 10.05
CA ARG A 19 -2.61 -5.75 9.03
C ARG A 19 -3.93 -6.29 8.48
N ASP A 20 -4.88 -5.39 8.25
CA ASP A 20 -6.22 -5.78 7.84
C ASP A 20 -6.21 -6.35 6.42
N ARG A 21 -6.40 -7.67 6.31
CA ARG A 21 -6.47 -8.38 5.03
C ARG A 21 -7.71 -8.03 4.22
N SER A 22 -8.74 -7.46 4.85
CA SER A 22 -9.97 -7.05 4.15
C SER A 22 -9.73 -5.87 3.21
N LEU A 23 -8.64 -5.13 3.43
CA LEU A 23 -8.22 -3.99 2.62
C LEU A 23 -7.11 -4.34 1.62
N ASP A 24 -6.72 -5.61 1.56
CA ASP A 24 -5.83 -6.15 0.54
C ASP A 24 -6.44 -5.90 -0.84
N GLY A 25 -5.75 -5.12 -1.68
CA GLY A 25 -6.24 -4.73 -3.01
C GLY A 25 -7.24 -3.56 -3.04
N ARG A 26 -7.69 -3.04 -1.90
CA ARG A 26 -8.44 -1.76 -1.85
C ARG A 26 -7.54 -0.53 -1.89
N PHE A 27 -6.35 -0.66 -1.32
CA PHE A 27 -5.28 0.33 -1.40
C PHE A 27 -3.94 -0.34 -1.16
N VAL A 28 -2.87 0.36 -1.53
CA VAL A 28 -1.49 -0.07 -1.28
C VAL A 28 -0.71 1.01 -0.55
N GLY A 29 0.14 0.59 0.39
CA GLY A 29 1.08 1.47 1.07
C GLY A 29 2.42 1.46 0.34
N ALA A 30 2.81 2.59 -0.22
CA ALA A 30 4.14 2.80 -0.79
C ALA A 30 5.06 3.45 0.23
N VAL A 31 6.26 2.90 0.35
CA VAL A 31 7.27 3.37 1.27
C VAL A 31 8.26 4.22 0.51
N ARG A 32 8.28 5.52 0.79
CA ARG A 32 9.15 6.52 0.14
C ARG A 32 10.63 6.21 0.31
N THR A 33 11.02 5.67 1.46
CA THR A 33 12.43 5.39 1.77
C THR A 33 12.99 4.21 0.99
N THR A 34 12.17 3.21 0.67
CA THR A 34 12.61 2.02 -0.09
C THR A 34 12.17 2.06 -1.54
N GLY A 35 11.24 2.95 -1.91
CA GLY A 35 10.64 2.98 -3.25
C GLY A 35 9.78 1.75 -3.53
N ILE A 36 9.28 1.07 -2.49
CA ILE A 36 8.53 -0.18 -2.61
C ILE A 36 7.10 0.02 -2.12
N TYR A 37 6.12 -0.48 -2.86
CA TYR A 37 4.73 -0.60 -2.40
C TYR A 37 4.36 -2.02 -1.98
N CYS A 38 3.59 -2.11 -0.91
CA CYS A 38 3.16 -3.35 -0.29
C CYS A 38 1.69 -3.29 0.14
N LYS A 39 1.10 -4.47 0.29
CA LYS A 39 -0.26 -4.64 0.80
C LYS A 39 -0.32 -4.34 2.31
N PRO A 40 -1.46 -3.88 2.86
CA PRO A 40 -1.59 -3.63 4.29
C PRO A 40 -1.35 -4.87 5.17
N SER A 41 -1.62 -6.08 4.66
CA SER A 41 -1.31 -7.33 5.37
C SER A 41 0.18 -7.72 5.38
N CYS A 42 1.08 -6.93 4.81
CA CYS A 42 2.47 -7.34 4.68
C CYS A 42 3.13 -7.58 6.06
N PRO A 43 3.84 -8.72 6.25
CA PRO A 43 4.52 -9.01 7.51
C PRO A 43 5.80 -8.18 7.70
N ALA A 44 6.18 -7.36 6.71
CA ALA A 44 7.36 -6.51 6.77
C ALA A 44 7.34 -5.55 7.97
N ARG A 45 8.54 -5.14 8.40
CA ARG A 45 8.72 -4.15 9.47
C ARG A 45 8.04 -2.85 9.04
N ARG A 46 7.20 -2.29 9.90
CA ARG A 46 6.43 -1.09 9.56
C ARG A 46 7.37 0.10 9.44
N PRO A 47 7.36 0.82 8.31
CA PRO A 47 8.03 2.10 8.21
C PRO A 47 7.33 3.14 9.09
N LEU A 48 7.96 4.28 9.31
CA LEU A 48 7.31 5.44 9.94
C LEU A 48 6.17 5.97 9.05
N ARG A 49 5.05 6.39 9.66
CA ARG A 49 3.88 6.96 8.96
C ARG A 49 4.25 8.05 7.96
N GLN A 50 5.21 8.91 8.31
CA GLN A 50 5.70 9.99 7.45
C GLN A 50 6.33 9.51 6.13
N ASN A 51 6.83 8.28 6.09
CA ASN A 51 7.47 7.68 4.93
C ASN A 51 6.52 6.78 4.14
N VAL A 52 5.26 6.65 4.57
CA VAL A 52 4.25 5.81 3.92
C VAL A 52 3.24 6.69 3.19
N GLN A 53 3.04 6.39 1.91
CA GLN A 53 2.09 7.03 1.03
C GLN A 53 1.06 5.99 0.59
N PHE A 54 -0.23 6.29 0.72
CA PHE A 54 -1.28 5.37 0.29
C PHE A 54 -1.73 5.68 -1.14
N PHE A 55 -1.89 4.63 -1.94
CA PHE A 55 -2.41 4.69 -3.31
C PHE A 55 -3.64 3.81 -3.43
N ALA A 56 -4.57 4.18 -4.32
CA ALA A 56 -5.80 3.43 -4.54
C ALA A 56 -5.59 2.02 -5.08
N ASP A 57 -4.55 1.83 -5.89
CA ASP A 57 -4.31 0.57 -6.58
C ASP A 57 -2.83 0.41 -6.93
N ASN A 58 -2.46 -0.83 -7.29
CA ASN A 58 -1.11 -1.18 -7.71
C ASN A 58 -0.65 -0.37 -8.94
N ALA A 59 -1.57 -0.02 -9.83
CA ALA A 59 -1.24 0.72 -11.04
C ALA A 59 -0.88 2.18 -10.72
N ALA A 60 -1.61 2.83 -9.82
CA ALA A 60 -1.29 4.17 -9.31
C ALA A 60 0.09 4.20 -8.62
N ALA A 61 0.41 3.20 -7.80
CA ALA A 61 1.72 3.09 -7.18
C ALA A 61 2.84 2.86 -8.21
N ARG A 62 2.61 2.00 -9.23
CA ARG A 62 3.54 1.82 -10.34
C ARG A 62 3.74 3.09 -11.17
N ALA A 63 2.65 3.81 -11.47
CA ALA A 63 2.69 5.06 -12.21
C ALA A 63 3.47 6.15 -11.46
N ALA A 64 3.43 6.14 -10.13
CA ALA A 64 4.25 7.00 -9.28
C ALA A 64 5.72 6.55 -9.16
N GLY A 65 6.13 5.45 -9.82
CA GLY A 65 7.51 4.97 -9.87
C GLY A 65 7.90 4.00 -8.75
N TYR A 66 6.94 3.50 -7.96
CA TYR A 66 7.21 2.52 -6.90
C TYR A 66 7.25 1.09 -7.46
N ARG A 67 8.10 0.26 -6.85
CA ARG A 67 8.26 -1.16 -7.19
C ARG A 67 7.39 -2.04 -6.30
N ALA A 68 6.89 -3.14 -6.85
CA ALA A 68 6.13 -4.13 -6.08
C ALA A 68 7.03 -4.78 -5.02
N CYS A 69 6.52 -4.97 -3.80
CA CYS A 69 7.27 -5.66 -2.76
C CYS A 69 7.46 -7.14 -3.12
N LEU A 70 8.72 -7.58 -3.23
CA LEU A 70 9.06 -8.99 -3.50
C LEU A 70 8.71 -9.96 -2.36
N ARG A 71 8.35 -9.45 -1.17
CA ARG A 71 8.08 -10.26 0.02
C ARG A 71 6.60 -10.54 0.25
N CYS A 72 5.77 -9.51 0.13
CA CYS A 72 4.31 -9.68 0.15
C CYS A 72 3.72 -9.88 -1.24
N LYS A 73 4.57 -9.83 -2.29
CA LYS A 73 4.25 -10.06 -3.69
C LYS A 73 2.85 -9.57 -4.04
N PRO A 74 2.62 -8.23 -4.01
CA PRO A 74 1.29 -7.69 -4.13
C PRO A 74 0.55 -8.13 -5.41
N ASP A 75 1.33 -8.40 -6.45
CA ASP A 75 0.94 -8.85 -7.79
C ASP A 75 0.84 -10.39 -7.89
N GLU A 76 1.53 -11.12 -7.02
CA GLU A 76 1.57 -12.59 -6.99
C GLU A 76 0.66 -13.03 -5.83
N VAL A 77 -0.66 -12.93 -6.02
CA VAL A 77 -1.60 -13.75 -5.24
C VAL A 77 -1.26 -15.20 -5.60
N GLY A 78 -0.42 -15.81 -4.77
CA GLY A 78 0.01 -17.19 -4.90
C GLY A 78 -1.20 -18.12 -4.98
N ARG A 79 -1.17 -18.95 -6.01
CA ARG A 79 -1.94 -20.17 -6.21
C ARG A 79 -2.00 -21.04 -4.96
#